data_AF-A0A528A2I7-F1
#
_entry.id   AF-A0A528A2I7-F1
#
_cell.length_a   1.000
_cell.length_b   1.000
_cell.length_c   1.000
_cell.angle_alpha   90.00
_cell.angle_beta   90.00
_cell.angle_gamma   90.00
#
_symmetry.space_group_name_H-M   'P 1'
#
loop_
_entity.id
_entity.type
_entity.pdbx_description
1 polymer ?
#
loop_
_entity_poly.entity_id
_entity_poly.type
_entity_poly.pdbx_seq_one_letter_code
_entity_poly.pdbx_strand_id
1 'polypeptide(L)'
;SRVRDLTDVAAIAYGAPSTANVAAAPGTQILLPRVASLASPGKALVFGPTYAEHQRAATIVGHAVMEVDDFEALAGADLAIVVNPNNPDGRVIEREKLLGLAGRLRARGGMLVVDEAFMDVGPLGESLAGDVEQGSMVVLRSFGKFFGLAGLRLGFALADALTVERLQAQFGPWAVAGPALEYGIRALADSGWQAEMRRRLAEEAARLDALFGRFGVAVAGGTTLFRYIRLADAAGLFSVLGERGILLRHFSDRPHVLRAGLPGGDEEWQRLESALAAWAQQRDDGA
;
A
#
# COMPACT_ATOMS: atom_id res chain seq x y z
N SER A 1 -5.19 -1.26 -28.33
CA SER A 1 -6.51 -1.25 -27.63
C SER A 1 -6.34 -0.39 -26.38
N ARG A 2 -7.39 0.22 -25.82
CA ARG A 2 -7.24 1.07 -24.63
C ARG A 2 -6.58 0.36 -23.45
N VAL A 3 -6.80 -0.95 -23.30
CA VAL A 3 -6.09 -1.76 -22.29
C VAL A 3 -4.59 -1.80 -22.56
N ARG A 4 -4.16 -2.01 -23.82
CA ARG A 4 -2.75 -1.97 -24.20
C ARG A 4 -2.14 -0.59 -23.91
N ASP A 5 -2.81 0.49 -24.32
CA ASP A 5 -2.35 1.86 -24.06
C ASP A 5 -2.14 2.09 -22.54
N LEU A 6 -3.04 1.58 -21.71
CA LEU A 6 -2.93 1.65 -20.25
C LEU A 6 -1.74 0.85 -19.72
N THR A 7 -1.56 -0.39 -20.18
CA THR A 7 -0.44 -1.21 -19.72
C THR A 7 0.91 -0.68 -20.22
N ASP A 8 0.96 -0.05 -21.40
CA ASP A 8 2.16 0.59 -21.95
C ASP A 8 2.60 1.74 -21.03
N VAL A 9 1.68 2.66 -20.71
CA VAL A 9 2.00 3.80 -19.83
C VAL A 9 2.25 3.37 -18.39
N ALA A 10 1.56 2.33 -17.90
CA ALA A 10 1.82 1.77 -16.58
C ALA A 10 3.21 1.13 -16.49
N ALA A 11 3.67 0.44 -17.53
CA ALA A 11 5.02 -0.11 -17.57
C ALA A 11 6.07 0.98 -17.43
N ILE A 12 5.93 2.08 -18.19
CA ILE A 12 6.82 3.24 -18.11
C ILE A 12 6.76 3.90 -16.72
N ALA A 13 5.56 4.20 -16.23
CA ALA A 13 5.36 4.92 -14.98
C ALA A 13 5.86 4.15 -13.74
N TYR A 14 5.74 2.82 -13.75
CA TYR A 14 6.20 1.98 -12.64
C TYR A 14 7.58 1.38 -12.84
N GLY A 15 8.19 1.55 -14.02
CA GLY A 15 9.51 0.98 -14.32
C GLY A 15 9.49 -0.52 -14.58
N ALA A 16 8.37 -1.09 -15.02
CA ALA A 16 8.32 -2.49 -15.44
C ALA A 16 9.06 -2.69 -16.77
N PRO A 17 9.65 -3.87 -17.03
CA PRO A 17 10.49 -4.09 -18.22
C PRO A 17 9.75 -3.89 -19.55
N SER A 18 8.48 -4.26 -19.61
CA SER A 18 7.64 -4.06 -20.78
C SER A 18 6.15 -4.11 -20.44
N THR A 19 5.32 -3.78 -21.41
CA THR A 19 3.86 -3.98 -21.38
C THR A 19 3.47 -5.43 -21.09
N ALA A 20 4.27 -6.42 -21.55
CA ALA A 20 3.99 -7.83 -21.33
C ALA A 20 4.12 -8.22 -19.85
N ASN A 21 4.76 -7.38 -19.03
CA ASN A 21 4.94 -7.56 -17.60
C ASN A 21 3.84 -6.89 -16.78
N VAL A 22 2.77 -6.37 -17.39
CA VAL A 22 1.71 -5.63 -16.70
C VAL A 22 0.34 -6.25 -16.91
N ALA A 23 -0.32 -6.64 -15.82
CA ALA A 23 -1.74 -6.98 -15.78
C ALA A 23 -2.55 -5.87 -15.11
N ALA A 24 -3.43 -5.19 -15.86
CA ALA A 24 -4.40 -4.25 -15.29
C ALA A 24 -5.62 -4.99 -14.73
N ALA A 25 -6.14 -4.54 -13.59
CA ALA A 25 -7.28 -5.16 -12.91
C ALA A 25 -8.24 -4.12 -12.28
N PRO A 26 -9.49 -4.52 -11.95
CA PRO A 26 -10.48 -3.70 -11.24
C PRO A 26 -10.13 -3.38 -9.77
N GLY A 27 -8.98 -2.75 -9.56
CA GLY A 27 -8.38 -2.48 -8.26
C GLY A 27 -7.57 -3.67 -7.75
N THR A 28 -6.59 -3.39 -6.89
CA THR A 28 -5.66 -4.41 -6.36
C THR A 28 -6.36 -5.48 -5.50
N GLN A 29 -7.52 -5.17 -4.92
CA GLN A 29 -8.25 -6.11 -4.07
C GLN A 29 -8.64 -7.41 -4.80
N ILE A 30 -8.98 -7.32 -6.10
CA ILE A 30 -9.36 -8.49 -6.91
C ILE A 30 -8.14 -9.35 -7.30
N LEU A 31 -6.94 -8.76 -7.26
CA LEU A 31 -5.67 -9.42 -7.53
C LEU A 31 -5.21 -10.27 -6.35
N LEU A 32 -5.49 -9.89 -5.10
CA LEU A 32 -4.95 -10.57 -3.91
C LEU A 32 -5.15 -12.10 -3.93
N PRO A 33 -6.39 -12.64 -4.02
CA PRO A 33 -6.58 -14.09 -4.05
C PRO A 33 -6.08 -14.73 -5.36
N ARG A 34 -6.15 -14.01 -6.49
CA ARG A 34 -5.70 -14.53 -7.78
C ARG A 34 -4.20 -14.73 -7.83
N VAL A 35 -3.45 -13.76 -7.32
CA VAL A 35 -2.00 -13.86 -7.17
C VAL A 35 -1.66 -14.95 -6.17
N ALA A 36 -2.33 -15.02 -5.01
CA ALA A 36 -2.08 -16.09 -4.05
C ALA A 36 -2.32 -17.50 -4.64
N SER A 37 -3.27 -17.65 -5.57
CA SER A 37 -3.57 -18.92 -6.26
C SER A 37 -2.54 -19.34 -7.32
N LEU A 38 -1.57 -18.47 -7.67
CA LEU A 38 -0.49 -18.83 -8.58
C LEU A 38 0.51 -19.81 -7.93
N ALA A 39 0.63 -19.77 -6.60
CA ALA A 39 1.34 -20.75 -5.80
C ALA A 39 0.39 -21.89 -5.38
N SER A 40 0.87 -23.13 -5.43
CA SER A 40 0.12 -24.27 -4.90
C SER A 40 -0.19 -24.05 -3.41
N PRO A 41 -1.38 -24.45 -2.92
CA PRO A 41 -1.73 -24.34 -1.50
C PRO A 41 -0.65 -24.95 -0.60
N GLY A 42 -0.14 -24.15 0.32
CA GLY A 42 0.96 -24.52 1.19
C GLY A 42 1.10 -23.53 2.35
N LYS A 43 2.32 -23.34 2.83
CA LYS A 43 2.65 -22.40 3.91
C LYS A 43 2.78 -20.98 3.34
N ALA A 44 1.85 -20.10 3.70
CA ALA A 44 1.91 -18.69 3.36
C ALA A 44 2.34 -17.85 4.58
N LEU A 45 3.41 -17.08 4.45
CA LEU A 45 3.89 -16.19 5.50
C LEU A 45 3.71 -14.72 5.11
N VAL A 46 3.05 -13.96 5.98
CA VAL A 46 2.80 -12.53 5.79
C VAL A 46 3.68 -11.74 6.75
N PHE A 47 4.50 -10.82 6.24
CA PHE A 47 5.37 -10.00 7.07
C PHE A 47 4.58 -8.93 7.80
N GLY A 48 4.31 -9.16 9.08
CA GLY A 48 3.48 -8.33 9.94
C GLY A 48 4.27 -7.47 10.91
N PRO A 49 3.58 -6.63 11.71
CA PRO A 49 2.16 -6.32 11.60
C PRO A 49 1.84 -5.60 10.27
N THR A 50 0.75 -6.00 9.58
CA THR A 50 0.40 -5.43 8.26
C THR A 50 -1.11 -5.44 7.93
N TYR A 51 -1.45 -5.10 6.69
CA TYR A 51 -2.79 -5.07 6.12
C TYR A 51 -3.41 -6.48 6.06
N ALA A 52 -4.48 -6.69 6.84
CA ALA A 52 -5.10 -8.00 7.08
C ALA A 52 -5.67 -8.70 5.83
N GLU A 53 -5.96 -7.96 4.75
CA GLU A 53 -6.58 -8.56 3.55
C GLU A 53 -5.67 -9.56 2.83
N HIS A 54 -4.35 -9.44 2.97
CA HIS A 54 -3.42 -10.43 2.40
C HIS A 54 -3.58 -11.80 3.03
N GLN A 55 -3.70 -11.83 4.37
CA GLN A 55 -3.92 -13.09 5.09
C GLN A 55 -5.26 -13.72 4.69
N ARG A 56 -6.31 -12.90 4.63
CA ARG A 56 -7.65 -13.35 4.23
C ARG A 56 -7.64 -13.90 2.81
N ALA A 57 -7.01 -13.20 1.87
CA ALA A 57 -6.95 -13.61 0.46
C ALA A 57 -6.19 -14.93 0.26
N ALA A 58 -5.05 -15.12 0.93
CA ALA A 58 -4.30 -16.37 0.89
C ALA A 58 -5.06 -17.53 1.54
N THR A 59 -5.76 -17.28 2.65
CA THR A 59 -6.60 -18.29 3.33
C THR A 59 -7.74 -18.77 2.42
N ILE A 60 -8.41 -17.85 1.71
CA ILE A 60 -9.54 -18.17 0.81
C ILE A 60 -9.13 -19.17 -0.28
N VAL A 61 -7.88 -19.14 -0.74
CA VAL A 61 -7.37 -20.04 -1.78
C VAL A 61 -6.65 -21.28 -1.23
N GLY A 62 -6.77 -21.53 0.08
CA GLY A 62 -6.36 -22.78 0.72
C GLY A 62 -4.96 -22.80 1.35
N HIS A 63 -4.26 -21.67 1.43
CA HIS A 63 -2.98 -21.62 2.13
C HIS A 63 -3.14 -21.70 3.65
N ALA A 64 -2.19 -22.35 4.31
CA ALA A 64 -1.98 -22.26 5.76
C ALA A 64 -1.21 -20.96 6.06
N VAL A 65 -1.95 -19.92 6.46
CA VAL A 65 -1.41 -18.56 6.62
C VAL A 65 -0.92 -18.30 8.04
N MET A 66 0.23 -17.67 8.16
CA MET A 66 0.76 -17.16 9.43
C MET A 66 1.35 -15.75 9.25
N GLU A 67 1.07 -14.85 10.18
CA GLU A 67 1.78 -13.57 10.29
C GLU A 67 3.11 -13.79 11.04
N VAL A 68 4.19 -13.21 10.51
CA VAL A 68 5.53 -13.27 11.12
C VAL A 68 6.13 -11.86 11.20
N ASP A 69 6.89 -11.58 12.25
CA ASP A 69 7.59 -10.30 12.47
C ASP A 69 9.10 -10.40 12.19
N ASP A 70 9.63 -11.61 11.99
CA ASP A 70 10.97 -11.87 11.49
C ASP A 70 10.96 -11.98 9.96
N PHE A 71 11.73 -11.11 9.30
CA PHE A 71 11.86 -11.10 7.85
C PHE A 71 12.53 -12.39 7.33
N GLU A 72 13.49 -12.96 8.06
CA GLU A 72 14.22 -14.14 7.59
C GLU A 72 13.34 -15.40 7.60
N ALA A 73 12.35 -15.46 8.50
CA ALA A 73 11.37 -16.54 8.54
C ALA A 73 10.60 -16.71 7.21
N LEU A 74 10.40 -15.61 6.45
CA LEU A 74 9.71 -15.61 5.15
C LEU A 74 10.39 -16.53 4.14
N ALA A 75 11.70 -16.75 4.25
CA ALA A 75 12.42 -17.61 3.33
C ALA A 75 11.84 -19.03 3.31
N GLY A 76 11.29 -19.51 4.43
CA GLY A 76 10.70 -20.84 4.56
C GLY A 76 9.21 -20.94 4.17
N ALA A 77 8.69 -19.99 3.39
CA ALA A 77 7.32 -20.01 2.88
C ALA A 77 7.23 -20.59 1.46
N ASP A 78 6.08 -21.13 1.11
CA ASP A 78 5.69 -21.39 -0.29
C ASP A 78 5.17 -20.11 -0.94
N LEU A 79 4.53 -19.25 -0.15
CA LEU A 79 4.08 -17.91 -0.52
C LEU A 79 4.50 -16.89 0.55
N ALA A 80 5.47 -16.03 0.25
CA ALA A 80 5.83 -14.92 1.12
C ALA A 80 5.11 -13.65 0.66
N ILE A 81 4.53 -12.89 1.59
CA ILE A 81 3.84 -11.63 1.29
C ILE A 81 4.45 -10.50 2.11
N VAL A 82 4.88 -9.45 1.43
CA VAL A 82 5.44 -8.22 2.03
C VAL A 82 4.68 -7.02 1.49
N VAL A 83 4.32 -6.06 2.34
CA VAL A 83 3.77 -4.76 1.92
C VAL A 83 4.89 -3.72 2.04
N ASN A 84 5.20 -2.99 0.96
CA ASN A 84 6.37 -2.12 0.88
C ASN A 84 6.10 -0.85 0.04
N PRO A 85 6.02 0.37 0.60
CA PRO A 85 6.00 0.69 2.02
C PRO A 85 4.81 0.07 2.75
N ASN A 86 5.03 -0.38 3.97
CA ASN A 86 4.03 -1.13 4.73
C ASN A 86 2.86 -0.26 5.21
N ASN A 87 1.72 -0.91 5.41
CA ASN A 87 0.58 -0.36 6.13
C ASN A 87 0.38 -1.19 7.41
N PRO A 88 0.51 -0.62 8.63
CA PRO A 88 0.25 0.78 8.92
C PRO A 88 1.44 1.69 9.23
N ASP A 89 2.65 1.15 9.39
CA ASP A 89 3.80 1.90 9.93
C ASP A 89 4.65 2.63 8.87
N GLY A 90 4.40 2.39 7.59
CA GLY A 90 5.18 2.98 6.49
C GLY A 90 6.59 2.41 6.34
N ARG A 91 6.95 1.33 7.05
CA ARG A 91 8.31 0.75 6.97
C ARG A 91 8.63 0.35 5.54
N VAL A 92 9.89 0.55 5.16
CA VAL A 92 10.41 0.16 3.85
C VAL A 92 11.45 -0.93 4.03
N ILE A 93 11.34 -1.98 3.23
CA ILE A 93 12.36 -3.03 3.09
C ILE A 93 13.16 -2.75 1.83
N GLU A 94 14.48 -2.81 1.98
CA GLU A 94 15.43 -2.57 0.89
C GLU A 94 15.21 -3.56 -0.27
N ARG A 95 15.26 -3.06 -1.49
CA ARG A 95 15.14 -3.83 -2.74
C ARG A 95 16.04 -5.05 -2.75
N GLU A 96 17.31 -4.90 -2.39
CA GLU A 96 18.28 -6.00 -2.38
C GLU A 96 17.90 -7.14 -1.41
N LYS A 97 17.32 -6.82 -0.25
CA LYS A 97 16.83 -7.83 0.69
C LYS A 97 15.64 -8.60 0.13
N LEU A 98 14.71 -7.90 -0.53
CA LEU A 98 13.57 -8.53 -1.17
C LEU A 98 13.98 -9.40 -2.37
N LEU A 99 14.95 -8.95 -3.18
CA LEU A 99 15.53 -9.75 -4.26
C LEU A 99 16.24 -11.01 -3.73
N GLY A 100 17.00 -10.87 -2.64
CA GLY A 100 17.61 -12.00 -1.95
C GLY A 100 16.57 -13.02 -1.45
N LEU A 101 15.46 -12.54 -0.87
CA LEU A 101 14.34 -13.38 -0.46
C LEU A 101 13.68 -14.08 -1.67
N ALA A 102 13.39 -13.34 -2.74
CA ALA A 102 12.81 -13.89 -3.96
C ALA A 102 13.69 -15.00 -4.56
N GLY A 103 15.01 -14.81 -4.59
CA GLY A 103 15.96 -15.83 -5.03
C GLY A 103 15.91 -17.10 -4.19
N ARG A 104 15.82 -16.99 -2.86
CA ARG A 104 15.70 -18.14 -1.95
C ARG A 104 14.38 -18.87 -2.12
N LEU A 105 13.28 -18.14 -2.31
CA LEU A 105 11.96 -18.72 -2.57
C LEU A 105 11.94 -19.46 -3.92
N ARG A 106 12.47 -18.84 -4.98
CA ARG A 106 12.59 -19.44 -6.32
C ARG A 106 13.34 -20.77 -6.28
N ALA A 107 14.44 -20.86 -5.53
CA ALA A 107 15.24 -22.08 -5.41
C ALA A 107 14.47 -23.29 -4.84
N ARG A 108 13.32 -23.06 -4.18
CA ARG A 108 12.43 -24.10 -3.65
C ARG A 108 11.04 -24.12 -4.30
N GLY A 109 10.83 -23.37 -5.37
CA GLY A 109 9.53 -23.27 -6.04
C GLY A 109 8.50 -22.39 -5.32
N GLY A 110 8.93 -21.57 -4.37
CA GLY A 110 8.08 -20.57 -3.71
C GLY A 110 7.96 -19.26 -4.50
N MET A 111 7.08 -18.38 -4.04
CA MET A 111 6.80 -17.09 -4.67
C MET A 111 6.79 -15.94 -3.65
N LEU A 112 7.33 -14.78 -4.05
CA LEU A 112 7.24 -13.53 -3.31
C LEU A 112 6.13 -12.63 -3.87
N VAL A 113 5.22 -12.15 -3.04
CA VAL A 113 4.28 -11.08 -3.40
C VAL A 113 4.70 -9.81 -2.66
N VAL A 114 4.94 -8.73 -3.40
CA VAL A 114 5.23 -7.41 -2.83
C VAL A 114 4.09 -6.47 -3.15
N ASP A 115 3.35 -6.02 -2.14
CA ASP A 115 2.32 -5.00 -2.28
C ASP A 115 2.91 -3.61 -2.16
N GLU A 116 3.05 -2.95 -3.30
CA GLU A 116 3.60 -1.61 -3.46
C GLU A 116 2.51 -0.54 -3.57
N ALA A 117 1.36 -0.74 -2.92
CA ALA A 117 0.23 0.19 -2.94
C ALA A 117 0.55 1.64 -2.54
N PHE A 118 1.67 1.89 -1.83
CA PHE A 118 2.11 3.21 -1.40
C PHE A 118 3.46 3.63 -2.00
N MET A 119 4.03 2.84 -2.91
CA MET A 119 5.36 3.11 -3.46
C MET A 119 5.38 4.34 -4.38
N ASP A 120 4.23 4.78 -4.92
CA ASP A 120 4.15 6.03 -5.69
C ASP A 120 4.62 7.27 -4.92
N VAL A 121 4.54 7.24 -3.59
CA VAL A 121 5.08 8.26 -2.68
C VAL A 121 6.29 7.79 -1.86
N GLY A 122 6.71 6.54 -2.07
CA GLY A 122 7.82 5.92 -1.36
C GLY A 122 9.18 6.21 -2.03
N PRO A 123 10.27 5.65 -1.49
CA PRO A 123 11.57 5.68 -2.13
C PRO A 123 11.54 4.79 -3.38
N LEU A 124 11.33 5.39 -4.56
CA LEU A 124 11.10 4.66 -5.81
C LEU A 124 12.20 3.65 -6.16
N GLY A 125 13.45 3.89 -5.73
CA GLY A 125 14.57 2.96 -5.90
C GLY A 125 14.43 1.63 -5.15
N GLU A 126 13.52 1.54 -4.19
CA GLU A 126 13.24 0.33 -3.41
C GLU A 126 12.15 -0.55 -4.03
N SER A 127 11.56 -0.12 -5.15
CA SER A 127 10.57 -0.90 -5.89
C SER A 127 11.20 -2.10 -6.59
N LEU A 128 10.48 -3.23 -6.62
CA LEU A 128 10.85 -4.42 -7.40
C LEU A 128 10.26 -4.44 -8.81
N ALA A 129 9.51 -3.41 -9.21
CA ALA A 129 8.79 -3.40 -10.48
C ALA A 129 9.69 -3.70 -11.70
N GLY A 130 10.94 -3.22 -11.69
CA GLY A 130 11.93 -3.47 -12.74
C GLY A 130 12.59 -4.85 -12.72
N ASP A 131 12.36 -5.65 -11.67
CA ASP A 131 13.01 -6.94 -11.44
C ASP A 131 12.09 -8.15 -11.68
N VAL A 132 10.83 -7.91 -12.04
CA VAL A 132 9.80 -8.95 -12.12
C VAL A 132 10.10 -10.06 -13.14
N GLU A 133 10.95 -9.80 -14.14
CA GLU A 133 11.41 -10.82 -15.10
C GLU A 133 12.30 -11.90 -14.49
N GLN A 134 12.86 -11.66 -13.29
CA GLN A 134 13.58 -12.69 -12.56
C GLN A 134 12.64 -13.86 -12.12
N GLY A 135 11.33 -13.68 -12.24
CA GLY A 135 10.32 -14.71 -11.95
C GLY A 135 10.17 -14.99 -10.46
N SER A 136 9.21 -15.86 -10.13
CA SER A 136 8.84 -16.19 -8.73
C SER A 136 8.50 -14.97 -7.87
N MET A 137 8.06 -13.88 -8.49
CA MET A 137 7.58 -12.71 -7.77
C MET A 137 6.43 -12.02 -8.51
N VAL A 138 5.57 -11.36 -7.73
CA VAL A 138 4.52 -10.48 -8.23
C VAL A 138 4.52 -9.19 -7.42
N VAL A 139 4.61 -8.04 -8.10
CA VAL A 139 4.50 -6.72 -7.50
C VAL A 139 3.10 -6.17 -7.74
N LEU A 140 2.42 -5.68 -6.70
CA LEU A 140 1.09 -5.09 -6.82
C LEU A 140 1.17 -3.56 -6.74
N ARG A 141 0.49 -2.86 -7.65
CA ARG A 141 0.39 -1.39 -7.65
C ARG A 141 -1.06 -0.96 -7.51
N SER A 142 -1.32 -0.01 -6.60
CA SER A 142 -2.67 0.52 -6.33
C SER A 142 -2.81 1.95 -6.83
N PHE A 143 -3.44 2.13 -8.00
CA PHE A 143 -3.62 3.45 -8.61
C PHE A 143 -4.40 4.43 -7.72
N GLY A 144 -5.47 3.96 -7.08
CA GLY A 144 -6.42 4.84 -6.41
C GLY A 144 -5.90 5.60 -5.18
N LYS A 145 -4.67 5.34 -4.71
CA LYS A 145 -4.10 5.97 -3.52
C LYS A 145 -3.51 7.33 -3.89
N PHE A 146 -2.31 7.34 -4.47
CA PHE A 146 -1.58 8.55 -4.82
C PHE A 146 -2.34 9.46 -5.80
N PHE A 147 -3.08 8.87 -6.74
CA PHE A 147 -3.84 9.63 -7.72
C PHE A 147 -5.18 10.18 -7.19
N GLY A 148 -5.56 9.91 -5.93
CA GLY A 148 -6.82 10.40 -5.34
C GLY A 148 -8.10 9.82 -5.97
N LEU A 149 -7.98 8.71 -6.72
CA LEU A 149 -9.06 8.13 -7.52
C LEU A 149 -9.46 6.72 -7.04
N ALA A 150 -9.57 6.53 -5.72
CA ALA A 150 -9.88 5.23 -5.11
C ALA A 150 -11.16 4.58 -5.64
N GLY A 151 -12.18 5.39 -5.95
CA GLY A 151 -13.47 4.96 -6.50
C GLY A 151 -13.41 4.43 -7.94
N LEU A 152 -12.35 4.74 -8.68
CA LEU A 152 -12.16 4.31 -10.08
C LEU A 152 -11.90 2.81 -10.20
N ARG A 153 -11.44 2.18 -9.10
CA ARG A 153 -11.13 0.75 -9.01
C ARG A 153 -10.12 0.33 -10.08
N LEU A 154 -8.93 0.93 -10.06
CA LEU A 154 -7.81 0.54 -10.92
C LEU A 154 -6.63 0.07 -10.08
N GLY A 155 -6.00 -1.03 -10.51
CA GLY A 155 -4.80 -1.59 -9.91
C GLY A 155 -4.05 -2.46 -10.92
N PHE A 156 -2.84 -2.85 -10.58
CA PHE A 156 -1.95 -3.59 -11.46
C PHE A 156 -1.22 -4.71 -10.71
N ALA A 157 -0.95 -5.80 -11.41
CA ALA A 157 0.09 -6.76 -11.03
C ALA A 157 1.21 -6.70 -12.07
N LEU A 158 2.44 -6.63 -11.58
CA LEU A 158 3.66 -6.69 -12.37
C LEU A 158 4.35 -8.03 -12.09
N ALA A 159 4.65 -8.79 -13.14
CA ALA A 159 5.24 -10.12 -13.03
C ALA A 159 6.00 -10.48 -14.32
N ASP A 160 6.61 -11.66 -14.37
CA ASP A 160 7.06 -12.24 -15.63
C ASP A 160 5.88 -12.44 -16.61
N ALA A 161 6.17 -12.45 -17.91
CA ALA A 161 5.14 -12.44 -18.95
C ALA A 161 4.17 -13.64 -18.87
N LEU A 162 4.68 -14.83 -18.51
CA LEU A 162 3.84 -16.03 -18.36
C LEU A 162 2.89 -15.90 -17.18
N THR A 163 3.37 -15.35 -16.06
CA THR A 163 2.53 -15.05 -14.89
C THR A 163 1.46 -14.01 -15.22
N VAL A 164 1.80 -12.96 -15.96
CA VAL A 164 0.83 -11.94 -16.43
C VAL A 164 -0.25 -12.58 -17.32
N GLU A 165 0.12 -13.43 -18.27
CA GLU A 165 -0.82 -14.14 -19.13
C GLU A 165 -1.79 -14.99 -18.30
N ARG A 166 -1.28 -15.77 -17.34
CA ARG A 166 -2.08 -16.59 -16.42
C ARG A 166 -3.03 -15.74 -15.57
N LEU A 167 -2.62 -14.56 -15.12
CA LEU A 167 -3.48 -13.65 -14.37
C LEU A 167 -4.57 -13.04 -15.26
N GLN A 168 -4.22 -12.59 -16.46
CA GLN A 168 -5.18 -12.00 -17.40
C GLN A 168 -6.28 -12.99 -17.80
N ALA A 169 -5.94 -14.27 -17.99
CA ALA A 169 -6.89 -15.33 -18.28
C ALA A 169 -7.98 -15.50 -17.20
N GLN A 170 -7.74 -15.07 -15.95
CA GLN A 170 -8.69 -15.19 -14.83
C GLN A 170 -9.71 -14.05 -14.75
N PHE A 171 -9.53 -12.96 -15.50
CA PHE A 171 -10.40 -11.78 -15.41
C PHE A 171 -11.54 -11.80 -16.44
N GLY A 172 -11.41 -12.60 -17.50
CA GLY A 172 -12.33 -12.54 -18.64
C GLY A 172 -12.19 -11.22 -19.43
N PRO A 173 -12.96 -11.08 -20.53
CA PRO A 173 -12.88 -9.88 -21.36
C PRO A 173 -13.46 -8.66 -20.65
N TRP A 174 -12.89 -7.48 -20.94
CA TRP A 174 -13.38 -6.16 -20.47
C TRP A 174 -13.50 -5.98 -18.95
N ALA A 175 -12.66 -6.66 -18.17
CA ALA A 175 -12.71 -6.57 -16.71
C ALA A 175 -12.52 -5.14 -16.18
N VAL A 176 -11.63 -4.35 -16.78
CA VAL A 176 -11.35 -2.96 -16.36
C VAL A 176 -12.35 -2.01 -17.04
N ALA A 177 -13.04 -1.22 -16.22
CA ALA A 177 -14.05 -0.28 -16.68
C ALA A 177 -13.46 0.79 -17.63
N GLY A 178 -14.23 1.19 -18.66
CA GLY A 178 -13.82 2.21 -19.63
C GLY A 178 -13.29 3.52 -19.01
N PRO A 179 -13.99 4.12 -18.03
CA PRO A 179 -13.47 5.29 -17.31
C PRO A 179 -12.13 5.02 -16.62
N ALA A 180 -11.94 3.83 -16.05
CA ALA A 180 -10.68 3.47 -15.40
C ALA A 180 -9.51 3.43 -16.40
N LEU A 181 -9.75 2.95 -17.63
CA LEU A 181 -8.77 3.02 -18.70
C LEU A 181 -8.43 4.48 -19.04
N GLU A 182 -9.43 5.33 -19.25
CA GLU A 182 -9.22 6.71 -19.67
C GLU A 182 -8.45 7.55 -18.66
N TYR A 183 -8.91 7.55 -17.40
CA TYR A 183 -8.26 8.30 -16.32
C TYR A 183 -6.90 7.70 -15.96
N GLY A 184 -6.78 6.37 -15.97
CA GLY A 184 -5.52 5.68 -15.71
C GLY A 184 -4.43 6.09 -16.71
N ILE A 185 -4.78 6.14 -18.01
CA ILE A 185 -3.82 6.51 -19.05
C ILE A 185 -3.33 7.94 -18.89
N ARG A 186 -4.24 8.90 -18.69
CA ARG A 186 -3.88 10.31 -18.56
C ARG A 186 -3.05 10.57 -17.29
N ALA A 187 -3.47 10.00 -16.16
CA ALA A 187 -2.80 10.23 -14.89
C ALA A 187 -1.40 9.60 -14.84
N LEU A 188 -1.23 8.39 -15.36
CA LEU A 188 0.08 7.72 -15.41
C LEU A 188 1.05 8.41 -16.38
N ALA A 189 0.54 9.02 -17.45
CA ALA A 189 1.35 9.78 -18.41
C ALA A 189 1.81 11.15 -17.88
N ASP A 190 1.10 11.74 -16.91
CA ASP A 190 1.35 13.09 -16.41
C ASP A 190 2.44 13.10 -15.32
N SER A 191 3.69 12.91 -15.72
CA SER A 191 4.85 12.93 -14.81
C SER A 191 5.03 14.27 -14.09
N GLY A 192 4.62 15.37 -14.72
CA GLY A 192 4.66 16.72 -14.13
C GLY A 192 3.72 16.83 -12.93
N TRP A 193 2.46 16.42 -13.09
CA TRP A 193 1.50 16.36 -11.99
C TRP A 193 1.98 15.45 -10.87
N GLN A 194 2.55 14.29 -11.20
CA GLN A 194 3.03 13.34 -10.19
C GLN A 194 4.20 13.94 -9.37
N ALA A 195 5.15 14.63 -10.01
CA ALA A 195 6.24 15.29 -9.31
C ALA A 195 5.73 16.38 -8.35
N GLU A 196 4.80 17.21 -8.83
CA GLU A 196 4.19 18.28 -8.03
C GLU A 196 3.36 17.73 -6.87
N MET A 197 2.58 16.67 -7.11
CA MET A 197 1.79 16.02 -6.06
C MET A 197 2.68 15.42 -4.95
N ARG A 198 3.81 14.79 -5.30
CA ARG A 198 4.77 14.30 -4.30
C ARG A 198 5.32 15.44 -3.44
N ARG A 199 5.68 16.58 -4.06
CA ARG A 199 6.15 17.77 -3.35
C ARG A 199 5.10 18.31 -2.38
N ARG A 200 3.87 18.49 -2.86
CA ARG A 200 2.73 18.92 -2.04
C ARG A 200 2.48 17.99 -0.87
N LEU A 201 2.43 16.68 -1.09
CA LEU A 201 2.22 15.69 -0.03
C LEU A 201 3.34 15.69 1.00
N ALA A 202 4.59 15.95 0.60
CA ALA A 202 5.71 16.10 1.54
C ALA A 202 5.54 17.34 2.43
N GLU A 203 5.15 18.47 1.85
CA GLU A 203 4.86 19.72 2.58
C GLU A 203 3.68 19.54 3.56
N GLU A 204 2.59 18.92 3.11
CA GLU A 204 1.40 18.64 3.93
C GLU A 204 1.69 17.62 5.04
N ALA A 205 2.47 16.57 4.76
CA ALA A 205 2.89 15.62 5.79
C ALA A 205 3.76 16.30 6.87
N ALA A 206 4.70 17.18 6.47
CA ALA A 206 5.50 17.95 7.41
C ALA A 206 4.66 18.92 8.25
N ARG A 207 3.66 19.57 7.63
CA ARG A 207 2.67 20.41 8.35
C ARG A 207 1.89 19.60 9.38
N LEU A 208 1.47 18.38 9.03
CA LEU A 208 0.75 17.49 9.95
C LEU A 208 1.63 17.03 11.11
N ASP A 209 2.88 16.67 10.84
CA ASP A 209 3.85 16.29 11.87
C ASP A 209 4.09 17.44 12.86
N ALA A 210 4.28 18.67 12.35
CA ALA A 210 4.44 19.86 13.19
C ALA A 210 3.17 20.15 14.02
N LEU A 211 1.99 19.99 13.43
CA LEU A 211 0.72 20.20 14.12
C LEU A 211 0.53 19.19 15.26
N PHE A 212 0.73 17.90 15.00
CA PHE A 212 0.66 16.88 16.04
C PHE A 212 1.71 17.11 17.14
N GLY A 213 2.95 17.47 16.76
CA GLY A 213 4.03 17.78 17.69
C GLY A 213 3.69 18.92 18.66
N ARG A 214 3.01 19.97 18.20
CA ARG A 214 2.55 21.10 19.04
C ARG A 214 1.63 20.68 20.18
N PHE A 215 0.91 19.56 20.04
CA PHE A 215 0.00 19.02 21.05
C PHE A 215 0.55 17.77 21.77
N GLY A 216 1.85 17.49 21.59
CA GLY A 216 2.52 16.36 22.23
C GLY A 216 2.14 14.99 21.64
N VAL A 217 1.69 14.95 20.38
CA VAL A 217 1.43 13.72 19.65
C VAL A 217 2.61 13.43 18.72
N ALA A 218 3.43 12.45 19.09
CA ALA A 218 4.59 12.08 18.28
C ALA A 218 4.17 11.17 17.11
N VAL A 219 4.60 11.53 15.90
CA VAL A 219 4.47 10.67 14.73
C VAL A 219 5.63 9.67 14.72
N ALA A 220 5.28 8.38 14.74
CA ALA A 220 6.21 7.26 14.87
C ALA A 220 6.62 6.65 13.51
N GLY A 221 6.01 7.09 12.41
CA GLY A 221 6.30 6.60 11.07
C GLY A 221 5.22 6.99 10.05
N GLY A 222 5.09 6.20 9.00
CA GLY A 222 4.09 6.35 7.95
C GLY A 222 4.67 6.76 6.59
N THR A 223 3.81 7.26 5.73
CA THR A 223 4.15 7.77 4.38
C THR A 223 3.77 9.24 4.28
N THR A 224 3.90 9.86 3.11
CA THR A 224 3.33 11.19 2.87
C THR A 224 1.82 11.15 2.58
N LEU A 225 1.22 9.96 2.47
CA LEU A 225 -0.25 9.80 2.36
C LEU A 225 -0.93 9.55 3.70
N PHE A 226 -0.17 9.13 4.72
CA PHE A 226 -0.68 8.91 6.06
C PHE A 226 0.43 8.95 7.11
N ARG A 227 0.10 9.35 8.33
CA ARG A 227 1.03 9.36 9.48
C ARG A 227 0.67 8.27 10.46
N TYR A 228 1.67 7.54 10.94
CA TYR A 228 1.53 6.49 11.93
C TYR A 228 1.85 7.07 13.31
N ILE A 229 0.92 6.95 14.26
CA ILE A 229 1.00 7.57 15.58
C ILE A 229 0.98 6.45 16.62
N ARG A 230 1.87 6.57 17.61
CA ARG A 230 1.86 5.71 18.80
C ARG A 230 1.66 6.58 20.03
N LEU A 231 0.58 6.38 20.75
CA LEU A 231 0.17 7.21 21.87
C LEU A 231 -0.47 6.34 22.96
N ALA A 232 -0.09 6.55 24.22
CA ALA A 232 -0.65 5.79 25.35
C ALA A 232 -2.18 5.91 25.37
N ASP A 233 -2.70 7.13 25.28
CA ASP A 233 -4.13 7.44 25.16
C ASP A 233 -4.57 7.67 23.70
N ALA A 234 -4.28 6.70 22.83
CA ALA A 234 -4.80 6.73 21.45
C ALA A 234 -6.33 6.64 21.39
N ALA A 235 -6.97 5.95 22.33
CA ALA A 235 -8.42 5.82 22.38
C ALA A 235 -9.12 7.14 22.72
N GLY A 236 -8.59 7.90 23.69
CA GLY A 236 -9.11 9.23 24.04
C GLY A 236 -8.96 10.22 22.87
N LEU A 237 -7.77 10.29 22.26
CA LEU A 237 -7.57 11.12 21.07
C LEU A 237 -8.52 10.74 19.93
N PHE A 238 -8.71 9.44 19.67
CA PHE A 238 -9.67 8.95 18.68
C PHE A 238 -11.11 9.38 18.97
N SER A 239 -11.57 9.26 20.22
CA SER A 239 -12.93 9.67 20.62
C SER A 239 -13.14 11.17 20.43
N VAL A 240 -12.23 12.00 20.95
CA VAL A 240 -12.38 13.46 20.93
C VAL A 240 -12.37 14.01 19.50
N LEU A 241 -11.52 13.46 18.63
CA LEU A 241 -11.52 13.78 17.19
C LEU A 241 -12.78 13.26 16.50
N GLY A 242 -13.19 12.03 16.79
CA GLY A 242 -14.37 11.39 16.20
C GLY A 242 -15.68 12.14 16.50
N GLU A 243 -15.87 12.60 17.74
CA GLU A 243 -16.99 13.44 18.18
C GLU A 243 -17.07 14.77 17.42
N ARG A 244 -15.95 15.23 16.86
CA ARG A 244 -15.85 16.45 16.04
C ARG A 244 -15.85 16.16 14.54
N GLY A 245 -16.21 14.94 14.15
CA GLY A 245 -16.28 14.51 12.76
C GLY A 245 -14.92 14.32 12.08
N ILE A 246 -13.84 14.16 12.85
CA ILE A 246 -12.51 13.85 12.33
C ILE A 246 -12.21 12.37 12.60
N LEU A 247 -12.29 11.56 11.55
CA LEU A 247 -12.07 10.12 11.68
C LEU A 247 -10.59 9.78 11.45
N LEU A 248 -9.93 9.28 12.50
CA LEU A 248 -8.66 8.57 12.38
C LEU A 248 -8.90 7.07 12.21
N ARG A 249 -7.89 6.32 11.77
CA ARG A 249 -7.93 4.86 11.86
C ARG A 249 -7.37 4.43 13.21
N HIS A 250 -8.21 3.82 14.04
CA HIS A 250 -7.80 3.09 15.25
C HIS A 250 -7.73 1.59 14.96
N PHE A 251 -6.85 0.88 15.67
CA PHE A 251 -6.58 -0.55 15.47
C PHE A 251 -6.96 -1.29 16.76
N SER A 252 -8.05 -2.06 16.73
CA SER A 252 -8.58 -2.75 17.92
C SER A 252 -7.58 -3.71 18.57
N ASP A 253 -6.72 -4.34 17.76
CA ASP A 253 -5.63 -5.23 18.17
C ASP A 253 -4.39 -4.49 18.66
N ARG A 254 -4.30 -3.18 18.43
CA ARG A 254 -3.16 -2.31 18.79
C ARG A 254 -3.70 -1.02 19.40
N PRO A 255 -4.19 -1.05 20.65
CA PRO A 255 -4.99 0.04 21.23
C PRO A 255 -4.25 1.38 21.33
N HIS A 256 -2.91 1.36 21.34
CA HIS A 256 -2.04 2.55 21.42
C HIS A 256 -1.67 3.14 20.04
N VAL A 257 -2.32 2.68 18.97
CA VAL A 257 -1.93 3.02 17.60
C VAL A 257 -3.06 3.73 16.87
N LEU A 258 -2.70 4.83 16.20
CA LEU A 258 -3.56 5.54 15.26
C LEU A 258 -2.86 5.70 13.92
N ARG A 259 -3.66 5.81 12.87
CA ARG A 259 -3.18 6.25 11.56
C ARG A 259 -4.03 7.41 11.07
N ALA A 260 -3.39 8.52 10.73
CA ALA A 260 -4.03 9.74 10.26
C ALA A 260 -3.79 9.91 8.75
N GLY A 261 -4.84 10.25 8.00
CA GLY A 261 -4.67 10.79 6.64
C GLY A 261 -4.36 12.29 6.70
N LEU A 262 -4.13 12.90 5.54
CA LEU A 262 -3.95 14.35 5.42
C LEU A 262 -5.31 15.06 5.33
N PRO A 263 -5.49 16.22 5.98
CA PRO A 263 -6.62 17.12 5.72
C PRO A 263 -6.59 17.63 4.26
N GLY A 264 -7.77 17.76 3.63
CA GLY A 264 -7.90 18.13 2.22
C GLY A 264 -7.81 19.63 1.92
N GLY A 265 -8.15 20.50 2.89
CA GLY A 265 -8.15 21.95 2.72
C GLY A 265 -8.02 22.70 4.05
N ASP A 266 -7.82 24.02 4.00
CA ASP A 266 -7.48 24.82 5.19
C ASP A 266 -8.56 24.81 6.28
N GLU A 267 -9.84 24.70 5.92
CA GLU A 267 -10.91 24.52 6.91
C GLU A 267 -10.75 23.22 7.71
N GLU A 268 -10.36 22.13 7.04
CA GLU A 268 -10.12 20.85 7.71
C GLU A 268 -8.86 20.89 8.58
N TRP A 269 -7.83 21.64 8.17
CA TRP A 269 -6.65 21.91 8.98
C TRP A 269 -6.99 22.67 10.27
N GLN A 270 -7.78 23.74 10.17
CA GLN A 270 -8.23 24.52 11.32
C GLN A 270 -9.12 23.69 12.25
N ARG A 271 -9.99 22.85 11.68
CA ARG A 271 -10.83 21.92 12.46
C ARG A 271 -9.98 20.92 13.22
N LEU A 272 -8.96 20.35 12.59
CA LEU A 272 -8.02 19.43 13.25
C LEU A 272 -7.26 20.11 14.38
N GLU A 273 -6.72 21.30 14.14
CA GLU A 273 -6.00 22.07 15.18
C GLU A 273 -6.88 22.39 16.38
N SER A 274 -8.11 22.86 16.12
CA SER A 274 -9.07 23.17 17.19
C SER A 274 -9.45 21.93 18.01
N ALA A 275 -9.59 20.77 17.35
CA ALA A 275 -9.90 19.51 18.02
C ALA A 275 -8.71 19.00 18.87
N LEU A 276 -7.48 19.14 18.38
CA LEU A 276 -6.27 18.80 19.13
C LEU A 276 -6.07 19.71 20.35
N ALA A 277 -6.36 21.01 20.22
CA ALA A 277 -6.32 21.95 21.33
C ALA A 277 -7.31 21.57 22.43
N ALA A 278 -8.54 21.24 22.07
CA ALA A 278 -9.55 20.79 23.02
C ALA A 278 -9.16 19.48 23.73
N TRP A 279 -8.58 18.52 22.98
CA TRP A 279 -8.07 17.27 23.56
C TRP A 279 -6.93 17.54 24.55
N ALA A 280 -5.97 18.39 24.18
CA ALA A 280 -4.84 18.73 25.04
C ALA A 280 -5.30 19.38 26.35
N GLN A 281 -6.28 20.30 26.28
CA GLN A 281 -6.86 20.91 27.48
C GLN A 281 -7.54 19.89 28.40
N GLN A 282 -8.33 18.96 27.84
CA GLN A 282 -8.99 17.90 28.64
C GLN A 282 -7.98 16.96 29.31
N ARG A 283 -6.86 16.68 28.64
CA ARG A 283 -5.77 15.86 29.19
C ARG A 283 -5.09 16.56 30.36
N ASP A 284 -4.86 17.87 30.24
CA ASP A 284 -4.16 18.66 31.25
C ASP A 284 -5.06 18.96 32.47
N ASP A 285 -6.38 19.14 32.27
CA ASP A 285 -7.35 19.35 33.35
C ASP A 285 -7.68 18.07 34.14
N GLY A 286 -7.41 16.90 33.56
CA GLY A 286 -7.65 15.57 34.15
C GLY A 286 -6.43 14.91 34.78
N ALA A 287 -5.25 15.53 34.70
CA ALA A 287 -3.98 15.07 35.27
C ALA A 287 -3.70 15.71 36.65
#